data_AF-A0A387G1X0-F1
#
_entry.id   AF-A0A387G1X0-F1
#
_cell.length_a   1.000
_cell.length_b   1.000
_cell.length_c   1.000
_cell.angle_alpha   90.00
_cell.angle_beta   90.00
_cell.angle_gamma   90.00
#
_symmetry.space_group_name_H-M   'P 1'
#
loop_
_entity.id
_entity.type
_entity.pdbx_description
1 polymer ?
#
loop_
_entity_poly.entity_id
_entity_poly.type
_entity_poly.pdbx_seq_one_letter_code
_entity_poly.pdbx_strand_id
1 'polypeptide(L)'
;MCRLNVWRLWCERGEGRHDRRGPTTADPDCNAAGGLPLWASFQYDAIGRVSNHSSDLGAFQLTYLGQTAQVTVRQLLPATSSLKTTWSYLDNAHDRRLSGIANTGLTTSQFTNFTFETTPENFITGITQESDASVPEPDPVAQTVSFNNLNEITQISGQAYNYDAEGNLLSDGDRTYSWDVENRLVGVTYASQPGKRTKFTYDGFGRRVETDDASVGGGSAAISKYVWCGSKLCQARDASYAVTRSYLDEGEYKVGATDPSLYYGIDQIGSVRRVYESTTSAPTSDFDPSGVAVQADAIPTDFGYAGMIEKSEEVGLNLSQYRGYDASTGRWLSRDPLTDSTVQMIGQSIDNAVSISSLSPFSFTKVGALSEADFLLRGGSLASEVNPYQYANARPTIEIDQSGLNPFTPDQSAVVDLAKGAQRGGLSITDAQTLLGWAQEYGLPCRGPEIHPNRPFNILHIHVGPINHIPVN
;
A
#
# COMPACT_ATOMS: atom_id res chain seq x y z
N MET A 1 -45.92 -5.40 -1.72
CA MET A 1 -45.74 -5.43 -0.26
C MET A 1 -44.25 -5.21 0.04
N CYS A 2 -43.97 -4.39 1.04
CA CYS A 2 -42.85 -3.42 1.11
C CYS A 2 -41.42 -3.94 0.94
N ARG A 3 -40.63 -3.16 0.17
CA ARG A 3 -39.17 -2.98 0.31
C ARG A 3 -38.91 -1.89 1.36
N LEU A 4 -37.87 -2.04 2.18
CA LEU A 4 -37.21 -1.00 3.01
C LEU A 4 -35.71 -1.16 2.68
N ASN A 5 -35.01 -0.33 1.92
CA ASN A 5 -34.70 1.11 2.01
C ASN A 5 -34.13 1.53 3.37
N VAL A 6 -32.81 1.32 3.52
CA VAL A 6 -31.97 1.99 4.53
C VAL A 6 -31.04 2.96 3.79
N TRP A 7 -31.58 4.14 3.49
CA TRP A 7 -30.86 5.36 3.15
C TRP A 7 -31.68 6.50 3.75
N ARG A 8 -31.42 6.83 5.02
CA ARG A 8 -31.89 8.05 5.69
C ARG A 8 -31.22 8.14 7.05
N LEU A 9 -30.16 8.93 7.14
CA LEU A 9 -29.74 9.67 8.34
C LEU A 9 -28.54 10.53 7.97
N TRP A 10 -28.80 11.69 7.33
CA TRP A 10 -28.08 12.96 7.49
C TRP A 10 -28.53 13.95 6.41
N CYS A 11 -29.57 14.72 6.70
CA CYS A 11 -29.83 16.01 6.03
C CYS A 11 -30.94 16.77 6.78
N GLU A 12 -30.65 17.28 7.99
CA GLU A 12 -31.50 18.28 8.64
C GLU A 12 -30.65 19.29 9.42
N ARG A 13 -30.19 20.34 8.72
CA ARG A 13 -30.32 21.75 9.11
C ARG A 13 -29.68 22.64 8.04
N GLY A 14 -30.52 23.36 7.31
CA GLY A 14 -30.12 24.35 6.32
C GLY A 14 -31.18 24.54 5.25
N GLU A 15 -32.27 25.25 5.59
CA GLU A 15 -33.28 25.66 4.63
C GLU A 15 -32.67 26.57 3.53
N GLY A 16 -32.94 26.27 2.26
CA GLY A 16 -32.50 27.10 1.14
C GLY A 16 -32.80 26.53 -0.26
N ARG A 17 -34.08 26.48 -0.61
CA ARG A 17 -34.70 26.37 -1.96
C ARG A 17 -33.91 25.74 -3.13
N HIS A 18 -34.50 24.66 -3.65
CA HIS A 18 -34.32 24.18 -5.02
C HIS A 18 -34.49 25.30 -6.07
N ASP A 19 -33.53 25.44 -6.99
CA ASP A 19 -33.80 25.90 -8.35
C ASP A 19 -33.08 25.00 -9.37
N ARG A 20 -33.80 24.65 -10.43
CA ARG A 20 -33.38 23.73 -11.49
C ARG A 20 -32.54 24.49 -12.53
N ARG A 21 -31.23 24.21 -12.65
CA ARG A 21 -30.44 24.50 -13.89
C ARG A 21 -29.34 23.44 -14.10
N GLY A 22 -29.06 23.17 -15.38
CA GLY A 22 -28.14 22.12 -15.89
C GLY A 22 -26.64 22.34 -15.61
N PRO A 23 -25.76 21.58 -16.28
CA PRO A 23 -24.49 21.12 -15.71
C PRO A 23 -23.37 22.14 -15.93
N THR A 24 -23.14 23.00 -14.95
CA THR A 24 -21.86 23.67 -14.72
C THR A 24 -21.86 24.15 -13.28
N THR A 25 -21.18 23.45 -12.37
CA THR A 25 -20.43 24.06 -11.26
C THR A 25 -19.70 22.97 -10.48
N ALA A 26 -18.45 23.29 -10.20
CA ALA A 26 -17.56 22.71 -9.20
C ALA A 26 -18.27 22.05 -8.01
N ASP A 27 -17.64 20.98 -7.53
CA ASP A 27 -17.86 20.43 -6.20
C ASP A 27 -17.80 21.58 -5.16
N PRO A 28 -18.90 21.88 -4.44
CA PRO A 28 -18.95 23.02 -3.52
C PRO A 28 -18.11 22.81 -2.26
N ASP A 29 -17.66 21.59 -1.95
CA ASP A 29 -16.97 21.30 -0.68
C ASP A 29 -15.49 21.71 -0.67
N CYS A 30 -14.95 22.17 -1.80
CA CYS A 30 -13.56 22.66 -1.90
C CYS A 30 -13.41 24.19 -1.89
N ASN A 31 -14.50 24.97 -1.83
CA ASN A 31 -14.46 26.43 -2.08
C ASN A 31 -14.78 27.34 -0.90
N ALA A 32 -14.73 26.84 0.35
CA ALA A 32 -15.06 27.64 1.52
C ALA A 32 -13.89 27.78 2.52
N ALA A 33 -12.82 28.48 2.11
CA ALA A 33 -12.02 29.41 2.94
C ALA A 33 -10.74 29.83 2.20
N GLY A 34 -10.75 31.03 1.61
CA GLY A 34 -9.52 31.78 1.31
C GLY A 34 -8.56 31.17 0.28
N GLY A 35 -8.95 31.13 -1.00
CA GLY A 35 -8.01 31.27 -2.14
C GLY A 35 -6.77 30.37 -2.15
N LEU A 36 -6.83 29.15 -1.60
CA LEU A 36 -5.77 28.17 -1.79
C LEU A 36 -5.86 27.64 -3.23
N PRO A 37 -4.75 27.63 -4.01
CA PRO A 37 -4.78 27.07 -5.36
C PRO A 37 -5.21 25.61 -5.29
N LEU A 38 -6.16 25.24 -6.15
CA LEU A 38 -6.54 23.85 -6.36
C LEU A 38 -5.30 23.09 -6.86
N TRP A 39 -4.81 22.13 -6.09
CA TRP A 39 -3.66 21.28 -6.45
C TRP A 39 -3.97 20.32 -7.61
N ALA A 40 -5.25 20.21 -7.96
CA ALA A 40 -5.77 19.39 -9.04
C ALA A 40 -7.11 19.94 -9.57
N SER A 41 -7.39 19.73 -10.86
CA SER A 41 -8.69 19.98 -11.47
C SER A 41 -9.15 18.75 -12.25
N PHE A 42 -10.43 18.40 -12.16
CA PHE A 42 -10.99 17.19 -12.77
C PHE A 42 -12.14 17.53 -13.71
N GLN A 43 -12.23 16.79 -14.80
CA GLN A 43 -13.39 16.74 -15.68
C GLN A 43 -13.89 15.30 -15.76
N TYR A 44 -15.19 15.16 -15.94
CA TYR A 44 -15.87 13.88 -15.93
C TYR A 44 -16.62 13.67 -17.25
N ASP A 45 -16.71 12.42 -17.67
CA ASP A 45 -17.57 12.01 -18.78
C ASP A 45 -19.05 11.93 -18.36
N ALA A 46 -19.92 11.61 -19.33
CA ALA A 46 -21.37 11.55 -19.12
C ALA A 46 -21.83 10.50 -18.08
N ILE A 47 -20.96 9.56 -17.69
CA ILE A 47 -21.24 8.54 -16.68
C ILE A 47 -20.40 8.73 -15.40
N GLY A 48 -19.78 9.90 -15.24
CA GLY A 48 -19.11 10.31 -13.99
C GLY A 48 -17.70 9.76 -13.81
N ARG A 49 -17.04 9.23 -14.85
CA ARG A 49 -15.63 8.82 -14.78
C ARG A 49 -14.73 10.00 -15.13
N VAL A 50 -13.53 10.07 -14.55
CA VAL A 50 -12.56 11.13 -14.86
C VAL A 50 -12.13 11.03 -16.32
N SER A 51 -12.46 12.03 -17.15
CA SER A 51 -12.03 12.11 -18.55
C SER A 51 -10.75 12.93 -18.71
N ASN A 52 -10.57 13.95 -17.88
CA ASN A 52 -9.37 14.76 -17.82
C ASN A 52 -9.07 15.14 -16.37
N HIS A 53 -7.78 15.25 -16.06
CA HIS A 53 -7.30 15.75 -14.79
C HIS A 53 -6.10 16.67 -15.05
N SER A 54 -5.88 17.70 -14.25
CA SER A 54 -4.68 18.54 -14.35
C SER A 54 -4.13 18.84 -12.97
N SER A 55 -2.82 18.70 -12.82
CA SER A 55 -2.06 18.94 -11.59
C SER A 55 -0.72 19.59 -11.92
N ASP A 56 0.17 19.70 -10.93
CA ASP A 56 1.55 20.17 -11.13
C ASP A 56 2.37 19.28 -12.08
N LEU A 57 1.95 18.03 -12.31
CA LEU A 57 2.54 17.13 -13.31
C LEU A 57 2.10 17.45 -14.76
N GLY A 58 1.08 18.29 -14.92
CA GLY A 58 0.48 18.63 -16.21
C GLY A 58 -0.96 18.13 -16.33
N ALA A 59 -1.53 18.30 -17.53
CA ALA A 59 -2.88 17.88 -17.85
C ALA A 59 -2.87 16.48 -18.47
N PHE A 60 -3.70 15.58 -17.97
CA PHE A 60 -3.85 14.23 -18.46
C PHE A 60 -5.24 14.01 -19.04
N GLN A 61 -5.30 13.19 -20.09
CA GLN A 61 -6.52 12.65 -20.65
C GLN A 61 -6.61 11.15 -20.36
N LEU A 62 -7.80 10.70 -19.95
CA LEU A 62 -8.10 9.30 -19.69
C LEU A 62 -9.15 8.80 -20.69
N THR A 63 -8.95 7.59 -21.19
CA THR A 63 -9.94 6.85 -21.99
C THR A 63 -10.23 5.51 -21.36
N TYR A 64 -11.37 4.91 -21.72
CA TYR A 64 -11.89 3.71 -21.07
C TYR A 64 -12.42 2.69 -22.07
N LEU A 65 -12.48 1.43 -21.64
CA LEU A 65 -13.05 0.33 -22.40
C LEU A 65 -14.58 0.41 -22.45
N GLY A 66 -15.10 1.20 -23.39
CA GLY A 66 -16.54 1.43 -23.53
C GLY A 66 -17.12 2.13 -22.30
N GLN A 67 -18.16 1.56 -21.70
CA GLN A 67 -18.86 2.10 -20.51
C GLN A 67 -18.42 1.45 -19.18
N THR A 68 -17.24 0.81 -19.12
CA THR A 68 -16.71 0.20 -17.89
C THR A 68 -15.76 1.14 -17.14
N ALA A 69 -15.40 0.85 -15.89
CA ALA A 69 -14.38 1.62 -15.17
C ALA A 69 -12.93 1.30 -15.62
N GLN A 70 -12.75 0.39 -16.57
CA GLN A 70 -11.42 -0.05 -17.03
C GLN A 70 -10.78 1.02 -17.90
N VAL A 71 -9.76 1.69 -17.37
CA VAL A 71 -8.95 2.69 -18.09
C VAL A 71 -8.20 1.98 -19.22
N THR A 72 -8.19 2.54 -20.43
CA THR A 72 -7.40 2.03 -21.57
C THR A 72 -6.19 2.88 -21.86
N VAL A 73 -6.25 4.21 -21.64
CA VAL A 73 -5.12 5.12 -21.81
C VAL A 73 -5.17 6.18 -20.73
N ARG A 74 -4.00 6.53 -20.21
CA ARG A 74 -3.74 7.78 -19.50
C ARG A 74 -2.57 8.46 -20.21
N GLN A 75 -2.80 9.66 -20.77
CA GLN A 75 -1.81 10.34 -21.60
C GLN A 75 -1.64 11.80 -21.16
N LEU A 76 -0.39 12.26 -21.10
CA LEU A 76 -0.06 13.67 -20.87
C LEU A 76 -0.46 14.51 -22.09
N LEU A 77 -1.08 15.65 -21.85
CA LEU A 77 -1.45 16.63 -22.88
C LEU A 77 -0.33 17.65 -23.12
N PRO A 78 -0.23 18.22 -24.34
CA PRO A 78 -1.09 17.94 -25.51
C PRO A 78 -0.90 16.51 -26.06
N ALA A 79 -1.88 16.00 -26.82
CA ALA A 79 -1.87 14.62 -27.35
C ALA A 79 -0.67 14.28 -28.27
N THR A 80 0.16 15.27 -28.61
CA THR A 80 1.45 15.09 -29.28
C THR A 80 2.57 14.63 -28.33
N SER A 81 2.37 14.68 -27.01
CA SER A 81 3.29 14.09 -26.02
C SER A 81 3.32 12.58 -26.17
N SER A 82 4.52 12.00 -26.04
CA SER A 82 4.68 10.54 -26.05
C SER A 82 4.32 9.91 -24.70
N LEU A 83 4.34 10.67 -23.60
CA LEU A 83 4.16 10.14 -22.26
C LEU A 83 2.74 9.60 -22.08
N LYS A 84 2.63 8.28 -21.91
CA LYS A 84 1.36 7.60 -21.66
C LYS A 84 1.56 6.22 -21.05
N THR A 85 0.53 5.80 -20.32
CA THR A 85 0.32 4.41 -19.95
C THR A 85 -0.93 3.89 -20.67
N THR A 86 -0.79 2.72 -21.30
CA THR A 86 -1.89 2.04 -22.00
C THR A 86 -2.16 0.71 -21.33
N TRP A 87 -3.43 0.42 -21.04
CA TRP A 87 -3.88 -0.87 -20.52
C TRP A 87 -4.67 -1.59 -21.62
N SER A 88 -4.21 -2.78 -21.95
CA SER A 88 -4.84 -3.67 -22.92
C SER A 88 -5.66 -4.72 -22.19
N TYR A 89 -6.80 -5.08 -22.77
CA TYR A 89 -7.71 -6.07 -22.22
C TYR A 89 -8.02 -7.13 -23.28
N LEU A 90 -8.29 -8.35 -22.83
CA LEU A 90 -8.82 -9.40 -23.70
C LEU A 90 -10.23 -9.03 -24.21
N ASP A 91 -10.75 -9.83 -25.13
CA ASP A 91 -12.09 -9.62 -25.67
C ASP A 91 -13.20 -9.96 -24.67
N ASN A 92 -14.46 -9.80 -25.11
CA ASN A 92 -15.63 -10.14 -24.29
C ASN A 92 -15.73 -11.63 -23.94
N ALA A 93 -15.21 -12.53 -24.78
CA ALA A 93 -15.28 -13.96 -24.54
C ALA A 93 -14.31 -14.39 -23.42
N HIS A 94 -13.34 -13.53 -23.09
CA HIS A 94 -12.35 -13.73 -22.04
C HIS A 94 -12.50 -12.70 -20.90
N ASP A 95 -13.73 -12.23 -20.68
CA ASP A 95 -14.12 -11.33 -19.57
C ASP A 95 -13.36 -9.99 -19.51
N ARG A 96 -12.78 -9.53 -20.63
CA ARG A 96 -12.00 -8.28 -20.68
C ARG A 96 -10.93 -8.20 -19.59
N ARG A 97 -10.31 -9.33 -19.26
CA ARG A 97 -9.21 -9.40 -18.30
C ARG A 97 -8.00 -8.60 -18.81
N LEU A 98 -7.22 -8.03 -17.90
CA LEU A 98 -6.03 -7.25 -18.23
C LEU A 98 -5.01 -8.16 -18.95
N SER A 99 -4.59 -7.76 -20.16
CA SER A 99 -3.64 -8.52 -20.98
C SER A 99 -2.28 -7.84 -21.14
N GLY A 100 -2.19 -6.55 -20.83
CA GLY A 100 -0.91 -5.86 -20.79
C GLY A 100 -0.97 -4.42 -20.31
N ILE A 101 0.19 -3.91 -19.92
CA ILE A 101 0.43 -2.51 -19.56
C ILE A 101 1.62 -2.03 -20.39
N ALA A 102 1.43 -0.99 -21.19
CA ALA A 102 2.52 -0.37 -21.94
C ALA A 102 2.79 1.02 -21.41
N ASN A 103 3.99 1.24 -20.86
CA ASN A 103 4.44 2.55 -20.39
C ASN A 103 5.40 3.15 -21.43
N THR A 104 5.06 4.33 -21.93
CA THR A 104 5.91 5.13 -22.83
C THR A 104 6.26 6.43 -22.14
N GLY A 105 7.54 6.80 -22.15
CA GLY A 105 8.09 7.97 -21.50
C GLY A 105 7.95 9.27 -22.28
N LEU A 106 8.77 10.25 -21.93
CA LEU A 106 8.82 11.58 -22.56
C LEU A 106 9.42 11.54 -23.97
N THR A 107 9.99 10.41 -24.38
CA THR A 107 10.28 10.06 -25.77
C THR A 107 9.79 8.63 -26.06
N THR A 108 9.54 8.30 -27.33
CA THR A 108 9.09 6.95 -27.71
C THR A 108 10.15 5.87 -27.51
N SER A 109 11.41 6.25 -27.31
CA SER A 109 12.50 5.32 -27.02
C SER A 109 12.58 4.95 -25.53
N GLN A 110 11.88 5.67 -24.65
CA GLN A 110 11.77 5.34 -23.24
C GLN A 110 10.52 4.48 -23.03
N PHE A 111 10.64 3.19 -22.71
CA PHE A 111 9.48 2.34 -22.49
C PHE A 111 9.74 1.13 -21.59
N THR A 112 8.69 0.71 -20.88
CA THR A 112 8.65 -0.59 -20.21
C THR A 112 7.23 -1.13 -20.29
N ASN A 113 7.10 -2.27 -20.95
CA ASN A 113 5.83 -2.90 -21.27
C ASN A 113 5.75 -4.26 -20.61
N PHE A 114 4.55 -4.63 -20.20
CA PHE A 114 4.21 -5.90 -19.58
C PHE A 114 3.10 -6.56 -20.38
N THR A 115 3.24 -7.85 -20.67
CA THR A 115 2.16 -8.70 -21.19
C THR A 115 1.88 -9.83 -20.22
N PHE A 116 0.60 -10.19 -20.10
CA PHE A 116 0.11 -11.13 -19.09
C PHE A 116 -0.50 -12.37 -19.73
N GLU A 117 -0.12 -13.53 -19.22
CA GLU A 117 -0.83 -14.78 -19.41
C GLU A 117 -1.76 -15.00 -18.22
N THR A 118 -3.01 -15.38 -18.46
CA THR A 118 -4.02 -15.48 -17.39
C THR A 118 -4.91 -16.72 -17.52
N THR A 119 -5.19 -17.40 -16.41
CA THR A 119 -6.23 -18.45 -16.35
C THR A 119 -7.62 -17.85 -16.44
N PRO A 120 -8.66 -18.59 -16.88
CA PRO A 120 -10.05 -18.10 -16.94
C PRO A 120 -10.57 -17.43 -15.66
N GLU A 121 -10.04 -17.81 -14.49
CA GLU A 121 -10.35 -17.23 -13.18
C GLU A 121 -9.60 -15.91 -12.89
N ASN A 122 -8.92 -15.35 -13.89
CA ASN A 122 -8.13 -14.11 -13.84
C ASN A 122 -6.87 -14.19 -12.96
N PHE A 123 -6.26 -15.36 -12.82
CA PHE A 123 -4.94 -15.49 -12.20
C PHE A 123 -3.85 -15.28 -13.24
N ILE A 124 -2.90 -14.38 -12.98
CA ILE A 124 -1.73 -14.17 -13.84
C ILE A 124 -0.77 -15.35 -13.67
N THR A 125 -0.49 -16.06 -14.76
CA THR A 125 0.41 -17.23 -14.81
C THR A 125 1.64 -16.98 -15.67
N GLY A 126 1.85 -15.75 -16.13
CA GLY A 126 3.06 -15.36 -16.83
C GLY A 126 3.10 -13.85 -16.99
N ILE A 127 4.29 -13.27 -16.83
CA ILE A 127 4.56 -11.85 -17.10
C ILE A 127 5.77 -11.80 -18.02
N THR A 128 5.61 -11.18 -19.20
CA THR A 128 6.76 -10.82 -20.03
C THR A 128 6.99 -9.33 -19.95
N GLN A 129 8.21 -8.93 -19.61
CA GLN A 129 8.65 -7.54 -19.59
C GLN A 129 9.51 -7.24 -20.82
N GLU A 130 9.18 -6.16 -21.52
CA GLU A 130 9.97 -5.62 -22.63
C GLU A 130 10.33 -4.15 -22.32
N SER A 131 11.59 -3.78 -22.39
CA SER A 131 12.04 -2.42 -22.06
C SER A 131 13.21 -1.96 -22.95
N ASP A 132 13.35 -0.64 -23.10
CA ASP A 132 14.54 -0.01 -23.68
C ASP A 132 15.78 -0.09 -22.78
N ALA A 133 15.58 -0.33 -21.49
CA ALA A 133 16.64 -0.51 -20.52
C ALA A 133 16.87 -2.00 -20.24
N SER A 134 18.11 -2.35 -19.91
CA SER A 134 18.43 -3.70 -19.44
C SER A 134 17.73 -3.96 -18.11
N VAL A 135 16.98 -5.04 -18.04
CA VAL A 135 16.37 -5.55 -16.81
C VAL A 135 17.34 -6.56 -16.22
N PRO A 136 17.95 -6.31 -15.05
CA PRO A 136 18.78 -7.30 -14.41
C PRO A 136 17.91 -8.42 -13.86
N GLU A 137 18.40 -9.66 -13.99
CA GLU A 137 17.76 -10.82 -13.38
C GLU A 137 18.11 -10.87 -11.88
N PRO A 138 17.14 -11.06 -10.98
CA PRO A 138 17.44 -11.33 -9.59
C PRO A 138 18.26 -12.62 -9.46
N ASP A 139 19.37 -12.58 -8.73
CA ASP A 139 20.16 -13.76 -8.33
C ASP A 139 20.21 -13.88 -6.79
N PRO A 140 19.10 -14.26 -6.15
CA PRO A 140 19.04 -14.33 -4.70
C PRO A 140 19.77 -15.57 -4.18
N VAL A 141 20.59 -15.36 -3.15
CA VAL A 141 21.26 -16.45 -2.43
C VAL A 141 20.22 -17.17 -1.56
N ALA A 142 20.16 -18.51 -1.68
CA ALA A 142 19.29 -19.32 -0.83
C ALA A 142 19.64 -19.14 0.66
N GLN A 143 18.63 -18.84 1.48
CA GLN A 143 18.78 -18.67 2.92
C GLN A 143 18.05 -19.77 3.70
N THR A 144 18.65 -20.21 4.81
CA THR A 144 18.00 -21.16 5.72
C THR A 144 17.25 -20.40 6.78
N VAL A 145 15.92 -20.56 6.83
CA VAL A 145 15.06 -19.85 7.79
C VAL A 145 14.40 -20.84 8.73
N SER A 146 14.36 -20.50 10.02
CA SER A 146 13.64 -21.28 11.04
C SER A 146 12.52 -20.42 11.64
N PHE A 147 11.43 -21.08 12.03
CA PHE A 147 10.25 -20.44 12.60
C PHE A 147 9.87 -21.08 13.93
N ASN A 148 9.14 -20.35 14.78
CA ASN A 148 8.42 -20.91 15.92
C ASN A 148 6.96 -21.24 15.55
N ASN A 149 6.19 -21.73 16.53
CA ASN A 149 4.77 -22.07 16.36
C ASN A 149 3.83 -20.85 16.19
N LEU A 150 4.35 -19.62 16.28
CA LEU A 150 3.63 -18.38 16.02
C LEU A 150 3.95 -17.80 14.63
N ASN A 151 4.67 -18.54 13.78
CA ASN A 151 5.20 -18.10 12.48
C ASN A 151 6.22 -16.94 12.57
N GLU A 152 6.80 -16.73 13.75
CA GLU A 152 7.90 -15.78 13.93
C GLU A 152 9.20 -16.41 13.47
N ILE A 153 10.04 -15.62 12.82
CA ILE A 153 11.39 -16.06 12.45
C ILE A 153 12.19 -16.21 13.74
N THR A 154 12.82 -17.36 13.96
CA THR A 154 13.76 -17.53 15.08
C THR A 154 15.20 -17.29 14.63
N GLN A 155 15.52 -17.68 13.40
CA GLN A 155 16.82 -17.41 12.80
C GLN A 155 16.79 -17.43 11.27
N ILE A 156 17.70 -16.66 10.67
CA ILE A 156 18.06 -16.70 9.25
C ILE A 156 19.56 -16.95 9.14
N SER A 157 19.96 -18.09 8.58
CA SER A 157 21.38 -18.43 8.35
C SER A 157 22.26 -18.25 9.60
N GLY A 158 21.71 -18.53 10.78
CA GLY A 158 22.37 -18.37 12.08
C GLY A 158 22.24 -17.00 12.74
N GLN A 159 21.68 -15.99 12.06
CA GLN A 159 21.32 -14.70 12.66
C GLN A 159 20.01 -14.82 13.42
N ALA A 160 20.00 -14.41 14.69
CA ALA A 160 18.84 -14.54 15.56
C ALA A 160 17.84 -13.39 15.35
N TYR A 161 16.55 -13.75 15.34
CA TYR A 161 15.44 -12.82 15.26
C TYR A 161 14.64 -12.89 16.57
N ASN A 162 14.22 -11.74 17.09
CA ASN A 162 13.54 -11.65 18.38
C ASN A 162 12.27 -10.82 18.27
N TYR A 163 11.20 -11.24 18.94
CA TYR A 163 9.88 -10.60 18.92
C TYR A 163 9.43 -10.28 20.34
N ASP A 164 8.54 -9.30 20.50
CA ASP A 164 7.80 -9.09 21.75
C ASP A 164 6.61 -10.06 21.88
N ALA A 165 5.89 -9.99 23.00
CA ALA A 165 4.75 -10.87 23.27
C ALA A 165 3.57 -10.60 22.32
N GLU A 166 3.53 -9.40 21.73
CA GLU A 166 2.53 -8.97 20.76
C GLU A 166 2.90 -9.37 19.32
N GLY A 167 4.05 -10.00 19.09
CA GLY A 167 4.50 -10.45 17.78
C GLY A 167 5.00 -9.30 16.90
N ASN A 168 5.57 -8.27 17.51
CA ASN A 168 6.33 -7.25 16.79
C ASN A 168 7.82 -7.60 16.82
N LEU A 169 8.49 -7.56 15.66
CA LEU A 169 9.93 -7.82 15.57
C LEU A 169 10.69 -6.77 16.37
N LEU A 170 11.52 -7.18 17.33
CA LEU A 170 12.39 -6.32 18.15
C LEU A 170 13.80 -6.22 17.58
N SER A 171 14.31 -7.27 16.94
CA SER A 171 15.61 -7.27 16.29
C SER A 171 15.73 -8.38 15.24
N ASP A 172 16.39 -8.08 14.12
CA ASP A 172 16.78 -9.03 13.08
C ASP A 172 18.30 -9.35 13.10
N GLY A 173 19.01 -8.92 14.14
CA GLY A 173 20.47 -9.03 14.27
C GLY A 173 21.24 -7.80 13.77
N ASP A 174 20.72 -7.07 12.78
CA ASP A 174 21.35 -5.88 12.20
C ASP A 174 20.68 -4.58 12.68
N ARG A 175 19.37 -4.62 12.77
CA ARG A 175 18.45 -3.56 13.18
C ARG A 175 17.79 -3.94 14.49
N THR A 176 17.44 -2.92 15.25
CA THR A 176 16.54 -3.01 16.40
C THR A 176 15.36 -2.09 16.19
N TYR A 177 14.20 -2.55 16.59
CA TYR A 177 12.92 -1.92 16.31
C TYR A 177 12.23 -1.55 17.62
N SER A 178 11.61 -0.38 17.64
CA SER A 178 10.84 0.12 18.78
C SER A 178 9.39 0.32 18.35
N TRP A 179 8.48 -0.12 19.21
CA TRP A 179 7.05 -0.12 18.97
C TRP A 179 6.34 0.73 20.03
N ASP A 180 5.25 1.38 19.64
CA ASP A 180 4.36 2.01 20.61
C ASP A 180 3.31 1.02 21.14
N VAL A 181 2.52 1.50 22.10
CA VAL A 181 1.44 0.72 22.74
C VAL A 181 0.29 0.36 21.80
N GLU A 182 0.28 0.88 20.58
CA GLU A 182 -0.68 0.55 19.53
C GLU A 182 -0.08 -0.39 18.46
N ASN A 183 1.07 -1.03 18.75
CA ASN A 183 1.81 -1.91 17.84
C ASN A 183 2.23 -1.22 16.53
N ARG A 184 2.55 0.07 16.59
CA ARG A 184 3.11 0.82 15.45
C ARG A 184 4.62 0.99 15.60
N LEU A 185 5.35 0.81 14.52
CA LEU A 185 6.80 0.97 14.48
C LEU A 185 7.17 2.44 14.69
N VAL A 186 7.76 2.81 15.83
CA VAL A 186 8.14 4.20 16.14
C VAL A 186 9.63 4.47 16.00
N GLY A 187 10.46 3.44 15.86
CA GLY A 187 11.89 3.65 15.64
C GLY A 187 12.65 2.43 15.14
N VAL A 188 13.71 2.71 14.38
CA VAL A 188 14.69 1.72 13.92
C VAL A 188 16.09 2.25 14.25
N THR A 189 16.95 1.41 14.83
CA THR A 189 18.38 1.72 15.02
C THR A 189 19.24 0.58 14.49
N TYR A 190 20.51 0.87 14.19
CA TYR A 190 21.40 -0.02 13.44
C TYR A 190 22.62 -0.37 14.29
N ALA A 191 22.78 -1.64 14.64
CA ALA A 191 23.85 -2.09 15.52
C ALA A 191 25.24 -1.75 14.96
N SER A 192 25.42 -1.94 13.65
CA SER A 192 26.68 -1.70 12.94
C SER A 192 26.88 -0.25 12.47
N GLN A 193 25.91 0.64 12.69
CA GLN A 193 25.98 2.04 12.25
C GLN A 193 25.61 3.00 13.40
N PRO A 194 26.48 3.18 14.40
CA PRO A 194 26.20 3.99 15.57
C PRO A 194 25.72 5.40 15.23
N GLY A 195 24.66 5.85 15.89
CA GLY A 195 24.06 7.17 15.68
C GLY A 195 23.05 7.24 14.53
N LYS A 196 23.09 6.28 13.58
CA LYS A 196 22.04 6.14 12.57
C LYS A 196 20.75 5.68 13.24
N ARG A 197 19.65 6.37 12.96
CA ARG A 197 18.32 6.02 13.45
C ARG A 197 17.25 6.60 12.54
N THR A 198 16.11 5.95 12.49
CA THR A 198 14.88 6.50 11.92
C THR A 198 13.81 6.47 12.98
N LYS A 199 13.03 7.55 13.09
CA LYS A 199 11.84 7.60 13.97
C LYS A 199 10.60 7.89 13.15
N PHE A 200 9.48 7.35 13.60
CA PHE A 200 8.19 7.56 12.96
C PHE A 200 7.19 8.14 13.96
N THR A 201 6.41 9.13 13.50
CA THR A 201 5.29 9.69 14.25
C THR A 201 3.99 9.45 13.49
N TYR A 202 2.93 9.16 14.22
CA TYR A 202 1.62 8.80 13.67
C TYR A 202 0.52 9.73 14.17
N ASP A 203 -0.53 9.90 13.36
CA ASP A 203 -1.77 10.52 13.80
C ASP A 203 -2.72 9.52 14.49
N GLY A 204 -3.87 10.02 14.97
CA GLY A 204 -4.88 9.19 15.63
C GLY A 204 -5.58 8.17 14.70
N PHE A 205 -5.39 8.25 13.39
CA PHE A 205 -5.85 7.26 12.41
C PHE A 205 -4.79 6.20 12.09
N GLY A 206 -3.65 6.22 12.80
CA GLY A 206 -2.56 5.27 12.55
C GLY A 206 -1.75 5.59 11.29
N ARG A 207 -1.91 6.78 10.70
CA ARG A 207 -1.17 7.18 9.49
C ARG A 207 0.15 7.83 9.88
N ARG A 208 1.24 7.48 9.21
CA ARG A 208 2.55 8.10 9.43
C ARG A 208 2.52 9.57 8.99
N VAL A 209 2.76 10.49 9.92
CA VAL A 209 2.78 11.95 9.67
C VAL A 209 4.16 12.56 9.72
N GLU A 210 5.16 11.84 10.24
CA GLU A 210 6.54 12.32 10.29
C GLU A 210 7.54 11.14 10.25
N THR A 211 8.65 11.37 9.57
CA THR A 211 9.86 10.54 9.64
C THR A 211 11.06 11.43 9.97
N ASP A 212 11.83 11.01 10.98
CA ASP A 212 13.10 11.65 11.36
C ASP A 212 14.27 10.71 11.06
N ASP A 213 15.03 11.01 10.01
CA ASP A 213 16.19 10.21 9.59
C ASP A 213 17.49 10.85 10.05
N ALA A 214 18.20 10.23 11.01
CA ALA A 214 19.52 10.67 11.42
C ALA A 214 20.61 9.77 10.83
N SER A 215 21.66 10.38 10.29
CA SER A 215 22.78 9.70 9.66
C SER A 215 23.75 9.05 10.67
N VAL A 216 24.64 8.21 10.13
CA VAL A 216 25.75 7.59 10.88
C VAL A 216 26.59 8.64 11.60
N GLY A 217 27.02 8.34 12.83
CA GLY A 217 27.80 9.24 13.68
C GLY A 217 26.94 10.14 14.57
N GLY A 218 25.62 10.19 14.33
CA GLY A 218 24.69 11.03 15.08
C GLY A 218 24.74 12.49 14.58
N GLY A 219 23.56 13.05 14.31
CA GLY A 219 23.42 14.41 13.82
C GLY A 219 21.97 14.89 13.89
N SER A 220 21.74 16.09 13.37
CA SER A 220 20.39 16.62 13.13
C SER A 220 19.68 15.71 12.15
N ALA A 221 18.46 15.29 12.50
CA ALA A 221 17.68 14.42 11.62
C ALA A 221 17.16 15.22 10.42
N ALA A 222 17.14 14.59 9.25
CA ALA A 222 16.33 15.02 8.13
C ALA A 222 14.87 14.69 8.46
N ILE A 223 14.02 15.72 8.52
CA ILE A 223 12.61 15.60 8.91
C ILE A 223 11.76 15.67 7.66
N SER A 224 10.94 14.64 7.45
CA SER A 224 9.89 14.60 6.43
C SER A 224 8.53 14.55 7.10
N LYS A 225 7.68 15.56 6.86
CA LYS A 225 6.30 15.63 7.37
C LYS A 225 5.32 15.31 6.26
N TYR A 226 4.26 14.56 6.55
CA TYR A 226 3.36 14.05 5.53
C TYR A 226 1.93 14.58 5.67
N VAL A 227 1.30 14.84 4.52
CA VAL A 227 -0.12 15.18 4.41
C VAL A 227 -0.84 14.05 3.70
N TRP A 228 -1.96 13.61 4.28
CA TRP A 228 -2.81 12.55 3.74
C TRP A 228 -4.13 13.11 3.20
N CYS A 229 -4.53 12.71 1.99
CA CYS A 229 -5.90 12.90 1.50
C CYS A 229 -6.64 11.56 1.57
N GLY A 230 -7.52 11.42 2.55
CA GLY A 230 -8.14 10.13 2.85
C GLY A 230 -7.08 9.11 3.29
N SER A 231 -6.94 8.03 2.52
CA SER A 231 -5.99 6.94 2.75
C SER A 231 -4.73 7.01 1.88
N LYS A 232 -4.58 8.03 1.02
CA LYS A 232 -3.39 8.21 0.18
C LYS A 232 -2.52 9.35 0.71
N LEU A 233 -1.21 9.18 0.61
CA LEU A 233 -0.25 10.25 0.82
C LEU A 233 -0.42 11.28 -0.31
N CYS A 234 -0.44 12.55 0.02
CA CYS A 234 -0.61 13.64 -0.94
C CYS A 234 0.57 14.57 -1.02
N GLN A 235 1.26 14.81 0.09
CA GLN A 235 2.42 15.69 0.12
C GLN A 235 3.45 15.25 1.14
N ALA A 236 4.71 15.54 0.85
CA ALA A 236 5.77 15.65 1.84
C ALA A 236 6.18 17.12 2.03
N ARG A 237 6.60 17.43 3.25
CA ARG A 237 7.02 18.74 3.69
C ARG A 237 8.29 18.63 4.51
N ASP A 238 9.08 19.70 4.52
CA ASP A 238 10.26 19.79 5.37
C ASP A 238 9.92 20.10 6.84
N ALA A 239 10.96 20.24 7.67
CA ALA A 239 10.83 20.62 9.08
C ALA A 239 10.08 21.95 9.31
N SER A 240 10.12 22.86 8.33
CA SER A 240 9.49 24.19 8.37
C SER A 240 8.09 24.19 7.73
N TYR A 241 7.53 23.02 7.42
CA TYR A 241 6.24 22.81 6.76
C TYR A 241 6.16 23.29 5.30
N ALA A 242 7.29 23.60 4.66
CA ALA A 242 7.33 23.91 3.23
C ALA A 242 7.13 22.62 2.42
N VAL A 243 6.32 22.67 1.35
CA VAL A 243 6.08 21.51 0.48
C VAL A 243 7.36 21.16 -0.26
N THR A 244 7.78 19.91 -0.15
CA THR A 244 8.94 19.35 -0.86
C THR A 244 8.51 18.41 -1.98
N ARG A 245 7.41 17.68 -1.80
CA ARG A 245 6.82 16.83 -2.83
C ARG A 245 5.29 16.86 -2.82
N SER A 246 4.68 16.72 -3.99
CA SER A 246 3.27 16.36 -4.18
C SER A 246 3.19 14.96 -4.81
N TYR A 247 2.35 14.10 -4.26
CA TYR A 247 2.14 12.71 -4.71
C TYR A 247 0.81 12.60 -5.46
N LEU A 248 0.87 12.03 -6.66
CA LEU A 248 -0.23 11.98 -7.63
C LEU A 248 -0.33 10.57 -8.22
N ASP A 249 -1.48 10.22 -8.80
CA ASP A 249 -1.67 8.88 -9.40
C ASP A 249 -0.76 8.66 -10.63
N GLU A 250 -0.23 9.74 -11.24
CA GLU A 250 0.69 9.70 -12.37
C GLU A 250 2.18 9.75 -11.98
N GLY A 251 2.50 10.08 -10.73
CA GLY A 251 3.88 10.31 -10.32
C GLY A 251 4.06 11.27 -9.15
N GLU A 252 5.20 11.94 -9.15
CA GLU A 252 5.65 12.84 -8.09
C GLU A 252 6.08 14.20 -8.64
N TYR A 253 5.69 15.28 -7.97
CA TYR A 253 6.20 16.61 -8.26
C TYR A 253 7.16 17.08 -7.15
N LYS A 254 8.44 17.25 -7.47
CA LYS A 254 9.53 17.69 -6.58
C LYS A 254 9.69 19.20 -6.63
N VAL A 255 9.27 19.88 -5.57
CA VAL A 255 9.33 21.34 -5.49
C VAL A 255 10.79 21.81 -5.47
N GLY A 256 11.14 22.70 -6.41
CA GLY A 256 12.47 23.31 -6.49
C GLY A 256 13.56 22.47 -7.17
N ALA A 257 13.24 21.28 -7.69
CA ALA A 257 14.16 20.49 -8.50
C ALA A 257 14.28 21.03 -9.94
N THR A 258 15.40 20.75 -10.61
CA THR A 258 15.62 21.11 -12.02
C THR A 258 14.60 20.45 -12.93
N ASP A 259 14.39 19.14 -12.73
CA ASP A 259 13.35 18.34 -13.37
C ASP A 259 12.33 17.98 -12.28
N PRO A 260 11.29 18.82 -12.05
CA PRO A 260 10.39 18.65 -10.92
C PRO A 260 9.37 17.53 -11.14
N SER A 261 9.07 17.16 -12.39
CA SER A 261 8.08 16.14 -12.69
C SER A 261 8.72 14.77 -12.83
N LEU A 262 8.34 13.84 -11.95
CA LEU A 262 8.67 12.43 -12.04
C LEU A 262 7.42 11.66 -12.48
N TYR A 263 7.42 11.10 -13.68
CA TYR A 263 6.27 10.33 -14.17
C TYR A 263 6.51 8.83 -14.02
N TYR A 264 5.51 8.09 -13.52
CA TYR A 264 5.66 6.66 -13.28
C TYR A 264 5.32 5.81 -14.50
N GLY A 265 6.19 4.83 -14.77
CA GLY A 265 5.81 3.61 -15.49
C GLY A 265 5.57 2.51 -14.47
N ILE A 266 4.37 1.92 -14.46
CA ILE A 266 3.93 0.97 -13.43
C ILE A 266 3.73 -0.44 -13.97
N ASP A 267 3.73 -1.43 -13.07
CA ASP A 267 3.25 -2.79 -13.34
C ASP A 267 1.83 -3.03 -12.82
N GLN A 268 1.36 -4.28 -12.91
CA GLN A 268 0.00 -4.70 -12.55
C GLN A 268 -0.33 -4.58 -11.06
N ILE A 269 0.68 -4.58 -10.19
CA ILE A 269 0.53 -4.38 -8.75
C ILE A 269 0.83 -2.93 -8.34
N GLY A 270 1.07 -2.04 -9.31
CA GLY A 270 1.34 -0.63 -9.07
C GLY A 270 2.76 -0.36 -8.56
N SER A 271 3.69 -1.30 -8.71
CA SER A 271 5.10 -1.00 -8.47
C SER A 271 5.57 0.04 -9.48
N VAL A 272 6.33 1.04 -9.03
CA VAL A 272 7.00 1.97 -9.95
C VAL A 272 8.17 1.24 -10.57
N ARG A 273 8.10 0.93 -11.87
CA ARG A 273 9.13 0.19 -12.63
C ARG A 273 10.05 1.11 -13.43
N ARG A 274 9.57 2.32 -13.70
CA ARG A 274 10.27 3.39 -14.39
C ARG A 274 9.91 4.73 -13.76
N VAL A 275 10.88 5.63 -13.73
CA VAL A 275 10.62 7.05 -13.50
C VAL A 275 11.06 7.80 -14.75
N TYR A 276 10.16 8.47 -15.45
CA TYR A 276 10.49 9.35 -16.57
C TYR A 276 10.68 10.76 -16.04
N GLU A 277 11.93 11.18 -15.85
CA GLU A 277 12.27 12.50 -15.28
C GLU A 277 12.47 13.55 -16.37
N SER A 278 13.07 13.15 -17.49
CA SER A 278 13.32 14.03 -18.63
C SER A 278 13.39 13.23 -19.94
N THR A 279 13.56 13.91 -21.07
CA THR A 279 13.71 13.25 -22.38
C THR A 279 14.99 12.43 -22.52
N THR A 280 15.94 12.60 -21.59
CA THR A 280 17.23 11.91 -21.56
C THR A 280 17.45 11.07 -20.31
N SER A 281 16.67 11.27 -19.24
CA SER A 281 16.74 10.49 -18.01
C SER A 281 15.44 9.73 -17.78
N ALA A 282 15.55 8.41 -17.73
CA ALA A 282 14.49 7.56 -17.25
C ALA A 282 15.10 6.39 -16.47
N PRO A 283 15.28 6.50 -15.14
CA PRO A 283 15.77 5.40 -14.31
C PRO A 283 14.82 4.19 -14.29
N THR A 284 15.38 3.02 -13.96
CA THR A 284 14.64 1.76 -13.78
C THR A 284 14.56 1.38 -12.30
N SER A 285 13.51 0.63 -11.96
CA SER A 285 13.14 0.23 -10.61
C SER A 285 12.53 -1.18 -10.66
N ASP A 286 13.36 -2.18 -10.89
CA ASP A 286 12.92 -3.57 -10.95
C ASP A 286 13.08 -4.22 -9.60
N PHE A 287 12.13 -5.09 -9.29
CA PHE A 287 12.05 -5.77 -8.02
C PHE A 287 11.97 -7.27 -8.27
N ASP A 288 12.55 -8.04 -7.35
CA ASP A 288 12.20 -9.44 -7.23
C ASP A 288 10.73 -9.60 -6.78
N PRO A 289 10.16 -10.82 -6.83
CA PRO A 289 8.78 -11.05 -6.42
C PRO A 289 8.45 -10.60 -5.00
N SER A 290 9.43 -10.58 -4.09
CA SER A 290 9.29 -10.11 -2.72
C SER A 290 9.56 -8.61 -2.55
N GLY A 291 9.84 -7.87 -3.61
CA GLY A 291 10.06 -6.42 -3.53
C GLY A 291 11.49 -6.00 -3.23
N VAL A 292 12.48 -6.89 -3.35
CA VAL A 292 13.90 -6.52 -3.25
C VAL A 292 14.29 -5.84 -4.55
N ALA A 293 14.77 -4.60 -4.47
CA ALA A 293 15.28 -3.87 -5.62
C ALA A 293 16.48 -4.59 -6.24
N VAL A 294 16.48 -4.71 -7.57
CA VAL A 294 17.53 -5.41 -8.31
C VAL A 294 18.62 -4.44 -8.80
N GLN A 295 18.33 -3.13 -8.80
CA GLN A 295 19.30 -2.08 -9.12
C GLN A 295 20.17 -1.72 -7.91
N ALA A 296 21.39 -1.26 -8.20
CA ALA A 296 22.30 -0.74 -7.18
C ALA A 296 22.13 0.75 -6.91
N ASP A 297 21.51 1.49 -7.83
CA ASP A 297 21.38 2.95 -7.76
C ASP A 297 20.06 3.37 -7.10
N ALA A 298 20.13 4.42 -6.28
CA ALA A 298 18.97 5.08 -5.69
C ALA A 298 18.01 5.54 -6.79
N ILE A 299 16.73 5.24 -6.61
CA ILE A 299 15.67 5.71 -7.50
C ILE A 299 15.12 7.05 -6.98
N PRO A 300 14.74 8.01 -7.84
CA PRO A 300 14.46 9.39 -7.43
C PRO A 300 13.07 9.61 -6.77
N THR A 301 12.27 8.54 -6.72
CA THR A 301 10.89 8.45 -6.24
C THR A 301 10.84 7.97 -4.79
N ASP A 302 9.84 8.40 -4.02
CA ASP A 302 9.62 7.87 -2.68
C ASP A 302 8.78 6.58 -2.71
N PHE A 303 8.08 6.30 -3.82
CA PHE A 303 7.28 5.08 -4.02
C PHE A 303 7.99 4.09 -4.94
N GLY A 304 8.00 2.82 -4.52
CA GLY A 304 8.63 1.72 -5.25
C GLY A 304 7.70 0.53 -5.39
N TYR A 305 8.10 -0.60 -4.80
CA TYR A 305 7.38 -1.88 -4.87
C TYR A 305 5.93 -1.81 -4.37
N ALA A 306 4.98 -2.29 -5.19
CA ALA A 306 3.54 -2.37 -4.92
C ALA A 306 2.87 -1.06 -4.43
N GLY A 307 3.45 0.10 -4.76
CA GLY A 307 2.96 1.41 -4.29
C GLY A 307 3.24 1.68 -2.81
N MET A 308 4.16 0.95 -2.18
CA MET A 308 4.67 1.26 -0.85
C MET A 308 5.78 2.31 -0.94
N ILE A 309 5.97 3.04 0.17
CA ILE A 309 7.07 4.01 0.28
C ILE A 309 8.36 3.22 0.45
N GLU A 310 9.27 3.36 -0.50
CA GLU A 310 10.56 2.70 -0.48
C GLU A 310 11.53 3.51 0.39
N LYS A 311 11.97 2.89 1.48
CA LYS A 311 13.00 3.43 2.38
C LYS A 311 14.15 2.42 2.47
N SER A 312 14.47 1.76 1.35
CA SER A 312 15.45 0.68 1.29
C SER A 312 16.86 1.17 1.67
N GLU A 313 17.25 2.39 1.27
CA GLU A 313 18.57 2.95 1.57
C GLU A 313 18.72 3.48 3.00
N GLU A 314 17.67 4.11 3.55
CA GLU A 314 17.72 4.64 4.90
C GLU A 314 17.38 3.58 5.94
N VAL A 315 16.33 2.79 5.70
CA VAL A 315 15.74 1.87 6.69
C VAL A 315 15.81 0.39 6.32
N GLY A 316 15.91 0.06 5.03
CA GLY A 316 15.82 -1.32 4.53
C GLY A 316 14.40 -1.88 4.60
N LEU A 317 13.38 -1.02 4.56
CA LEU A 317 11.96 -1.40 4.65
C LEU A 317 11.15 -0.73 3.55
N ASN A 318 10.13 -1.43 3.08
CA ASN A 318 9.01 -0.81 2.35
C ASN A 318 7.91 -0.49 3.35
N LEU A 319 7.40 0.73 3.31
CA LEU A 319 6.47 1.23 4.31
C LEU A 319 5.07 1.36 3.71
N SER A 320 4.15 0.54 4.21
CA SER A 320 2.71 0.68 3.95
C SER A 320 2.08 1.71 4.91
N GLN A 321 0.74 1.83 4.86
CA GLN A 321 0.00 2.69 5.77
C GLN A 321 0.14 2.26 7.25
N TYR A 322 0.01 0.96 7.55
CA TYR A 322 -0.07 0.46 8.92
C TYR A 322 1.10 -0.42 9.34
N ARG A 323 1.82 -1.06 8.40
CA ARG A 323 2.93 -1.97 8.72
C ARG A 323 4.20 -1.69 7.92
N GLY A 324 5.35 -1.99 8.52
CA GLY A 324 6.62 -2.08 7.81
C GLY A 324 6.78 -3.46 7.18
N TYR A 325 7.17 -3.51 5.91
CA TYR A 325 7.45 -4.71 5.14
C TYR A 325 8.94 -4.84 4.92
N ASP A 326 9.49 -6.02 5.21
CA ASP A 326 10.88 -6.35 4.91
C ASP A 326 10.92 -7.23 3.65
N ALA A 327 11.30 -6.61 2.53
CA ALA A 327 11.41 -7.28 1.24
C ALA A 327 12.44 -8.41 1.24
N SER A 328 13.55 -8.26 1.99
CA SER A 328 14.62 -9.27 2.04
C SER A 328 14.13 -10.59 2.63
N THR A 329 13.10 -10.52 3.47
CA THR A 329 12.51 -11.69 4.11
C THR A 329 11.12 -12.03 3.59
N GLY A 330 10.52 -11.17 2.75
CA GLY A 330 9.20 -11.34 2.15
C GLY A 330 8.03 -11.23 3.12
N ARG A 331 8.17 -10.52 4.25
CA ARG A 331 7.17 -10.51 5.35
C ARG A 331 6.99 -9.16 6.03
N TRP A 332 5.85 -9.02 6.70
CA TRP A 332 5.58 -7.90 7.61
C TRP A 332 6.41 -8.01 8.89
N LEU A 333 6.80 -6.87 9.46
CA LEU A 333 7.55 -6.79 10.72
C LEU A 333 6.68 -7.08 11.97
N SER A 334 5.36 -7.00 11.83
CA SER A 334 4.40 -7.27 12.91
C SER A 334 3.24 -8.12 12.41
N ARG A 335 2.59 -8.82 13.35
CA ARG A 335 1.35 -9.54 13.10
C ARG A 335 0.30 -8.60 12.53
N ASP A 336 -0.54 -9.13 11.65
CA ASP A 336 -1.67 -8.40 11.13
C ASP A 336 -2.62 -7.98 12.27
N PRO A 337 -2.83 -6.68 12.50
CA PRO A 337 -3.69 -6.17 13.56
C PRO A 337 -5.13 -6.66 13.49
N LEU A 338 -5.56 -7.28 12.38
CA LEU A 338 -6.91 -7.74 12.12
C LEU A 338 -7.11 -9.24 12.28
N THR A 339 -6.01 -9.99 12.42
CA THR A 339 -6.06 -11.45 12.56
C THR A 339 -5.93 -11.90 14.01
N ASP A 340 -5.78 -10.97 14.96
CA ASP A 340 -5.61 -11.25 16.39
C ASP A 340 -6.92 -11.59 17.12
N SER A 341 -7.83 -12.30 16.45
CA SER A 341 -9.06 -12.82 17.05
C SER A 341 -8.89 -14.29 17.44
N THR A 342 -8.05 -14.61 18.43
CA THR A 342 -8.06 -15.89 19.19
C THR A 342 -8.33 -17.18 18.39
N VAL A 343 -7.88 -17.30 17.13
CA VAL A 343 -7.97 -18.58 16.43
C VAL A 343 -6.86 -19.41 17.04
N GLN A 344 -7.29 -20.33 17.91
CA GLN A 344 -6.46 -21.32 18.55
C GLN A 344 -5.64 -22.03 17.47
N MET A 345 -4.39 -21.61 17.29
CA MET A 345 -3.40 -22.24 16.41
C MET A 345 -3.15 -23.63 16.99
N ILE A 346 -3.87 -24.64 16.49
CA ILE A 346 -3.63 -26.03 16.88
C ILE A 346 -2.35 -26.44 16.17
N GLY A 347 -1.24 -26.30 16.89
CA GLY A 347 0.09 -26.55 16.36
C GLY A 347 0.26 -27.95 15.77
N GLN A 348 0.87 -27.99 14.61
CA GLN A 348 1.84 -29.04 14.31
C GLN A 348 3.22 -28.39 14.29
N SER A 349 4.12 -28.88 15.14
CA SER A 349 5.53 -28.48 15.10
C SER A 349 6.11 -28.87 13.74
N ILE A 350 6.20 -27.90 12.84
CA ILE A 350 7.11 -28.00 11.70
C ILE A 350 8.46 -27.48 12.18
N ASP A 351 9.23 -28.37 12.81
CA ASP A 351 10.69 -28.26 12.95
C ASP A 351 11.33 -28.44 11.55
N ASN A 352 10.97 -27.59 10.60
CA ASN A 352 11.53 -27.62 9.25
C ASN A 352 12.19 -26.27 9.00
N ALA A 353 13.52 -26.28 8.99
CA ALA A 353 14.30 -25.25 8.32
C ALA A 353 13.83 -25.20 6.86
N VAL A 354 13.19 -24.10 6.46
CA VAL A 354 12.73 -23.90 5.08
C VAL A 354 13.81 -23.10 4.37
N SER A 355 14.27 -23.61 3.23
CA SER A 355 15.08 -22.83 2.29
C SER A 355 14.14 -21.86 1.58
N ILE A 356 14.23 -20.57 1.90
CA ILE A 356 13.52 -19.54 1.13
C ILE A 356 14.46 -19.12 0.00
N SER A 357 14.26 -19.69 -1.19
CA SER A 357 14.58 -18.98 -2.42
C SER A 357 13.39 -18.07 -2.70
N SER A 358 13.61 -16.80 -3.01
CA SER A 358 12.58 -15.86 -3.47
C SER A 358 11.54 -16.59 -4.31
N LEU A 359 10.26 -16.52 -3.94
CA LEU A 359 9.17 -17.16 -4.66
C LEU A 359 9.04 -16.50 -6.04
N SER A 360 9.82 -16.95 -7.02
CA SER A 360 9.50 -16.72 -8.41
C SER A 360 8.40 -17.70 -8.83
N PRO A 361 7.19 -17.22 -9.17
CA PRO A 361 6.22 -18.06 -9.86
C PRO A 361 6.56 -18.26 -11.35
N PHE A 362 7.62 -17.64 -11.89
CA PHE A 362 7.96 -17.71 -13.31
C PHE A 362 9.39 -18.17 -13.56
N SER A 363 9.51 -19.26 -14.31
CA SER A 363 10.77 -19.71 -14.89
C SER A 363 11.22 -18.71 -15.95
N PHE A 364 12.35 -18.02 -15.73
CA PHE A 364 13.12 -17.51 -16.84
C PHE A 364 13.71 -18.72 -17.57
N THR A 365 13.17 -19.01 -18.75
CA THR A 365 13.53 -20.23 -19.48
C THR A 365 14.98 -20.17 -19.95
N LYS A 366 15.89 -20.82 -19.22
CA LYS A 366 17.03 -21.49 -19.85
C LYS A 366 16.62 -22.94 -20.07
N VAL A 367 16.49 -23.34 -21.33
CA VAL A 367 16.16 -24.70 -21.76
C VAL A 367 17.06 -25.70 -21.03
N GLY A 368 16.49 -26.46 -20.10
CA GLY A 368 17.24 -27.41 -19.28
C GLY A 368 16.51 -27.91 -18.03
N ALA A 369 15.36 -28.57 -18.23
CA ALA A 369 14.78 -29.62 -17.39
C ALA A 369 14.71 -29.42 -15.86
N LEU A 370 13.53 -29.05 -15.33
CA LEU A 370 12.79 -29.74 -14.25
C LEU A 370 11.29 -29.42 -14.39
N SER A 371 10.40 -30.40 -14.18
CA SER A 371 8.96 -30.32 -14.47
C SER A 371 8.11 -29.73 -13.34
N GLU A 372 7.14 -28.89 -13.70
CA GLU A 372 6.20 -28.05 -12.92
C GLU A 372 5.22 -28.77 -11.96
N ALA A 373 5.51 -29.99 -11.47
CA ALA A 373 4.51 -30.82 -10.80
C ALA A 373 4.48 -30.77 -9.25
N ASP A 374 5.45 -30.15 -8.56
CA ASP A 374 5.61 -30.39 -7.11
C ASP A 374 5.04 -29.31 -6.16
N PHE A 375 4.45 -28.22 -6.66
CA PHE A 375 3.90 -27.15 -5.80
C PHE A 375 2.36 -27.01 -5.81
N LEU A 376 1.64 -27.67 -6.74
CA LEU A 376 0.20 -27.42 -6.95
C LEU A 376 -0.78 -28.53 -6.50
N LEU A 377 -0.35 -29.58 -5.79
CA LEU A 377 -1.26 -30.65 -5.35
C LEU A 377 -1.03 -31.10 -3.89
N ARG A 378 -1.30 -30.21 -2.94
CA ARG A 378 -1.92 -30.59 -1.65
C ARG A 378 -3.15 -29.74 -1.40
N GLY A 379 -4.14 -29.89 -2.28
CA GLY A 379 -5.55 -29.67 -1.94
C GLY A 379 -5.97 -30.69 -0.89
N GLY A 380 -5.65 -30.41 0.37
CA GLY A 380 -6.15 -31.11 1.54
C GLY A 380 -6.78 -30.08 2.46
N SER A 381 -8.11 -30.13 2.55
CA SER A 381 -8.93 -29.41 3.53
C SER A 381 -8.30 -29.47 4.93
N LEU A 382 -7.59 -28.43 5.32
CA LEU A 382 -7.32 -28.02 6.69
C LEU A 382 -7.43 -26.49 6.65
N ALA A 383 -8.13 -25.90 7.62
CA ALA A 383 -8.33 -24.46 7.73
C ALA A 383 -7.03 -23.71 7.37
N SER A 384 -7.11 -22.68 6.51
CA SER A 384 -5.96 -21.84 6.21
C SER A 384 -5.35 -21.40 7.53
N GLU A 385 -4.19 -21.94 7.87
CA GLU A 385 -3.44 -21.50 9.03
C GLU A 385 -3.05 -20.06 8.71
N VAL A 386 -3.75 -19.10 9.32
CA VAL A 386 -3.58 -17.68 9.01
C VAL A 386 -2.17 -17.31 9.46
N ASN A 387 -1.25 -17.11 8.52
CA ASN A 387 0.07 -16.59 8.84
C ASN A 387 -0.05 -15.07 8.97
N PRO A 388 0.02 -14.51 10.19
CA PRO A 388 -0.23 -13.10 10.42
C PRO A 388 0.88 -12.19 9.87
N TYR A 389 2.01 -12.75 9.46
CA TYR A 389 3.15 -12.03 8.87
C TYR A 389 3.20 -12.12 7.34
N GLN A 390 2.29 -12.87 6.72
CA GLN A 390 2.31 -13.14 5.28
C GLN A 390 1.94 -11.89 4.48
N TYR A 391 2.73 -11.60 3.44
CA TYR A 391 2.40 -10.58 2.46
C TYR A 391 1.57 -11.19 1.32
N ALA A 392 0.48 -10.50 0.96
CA ALA A 392 -0.32 -10.76 -0.24
C ALA A 392 -0.68 -12.24 -0.49
N ASN A 393 -1.06 -12.98 0.56
CA ASN A 393 -1.38 -14.42 0.49
C ASN A 393 -0.29 -15.29 -0.21
N ALA A 394 0.98 -14.88 -0.11
CA ALA A 394 2.11 -15.47 -0.85
C ALA A 394 1.95 -15.44 -2.39
N ARG A 395 1.24 -14.44 -2.91
CA ARG A 395 1.08 -14.15 -4.34
C ARG A 395 1.54 -12.72 -4.68
N PRO A 396 2.79 -12.37 -4.35
CA PRO A 396 3.24 -10.98 -4.32
C PRO A 396 3.43 -10.36 -5.71
N THR A 397 3.34 -11.15 -6.78
CA THR A 397 3.36 -10.68 -8.17
C THR A 397 1.97 -10.33 -8.72
N ILE A 398 0.89 -10.63 -8.00
CA ILE A 398 -0.49 -10.52 -8.50
C ILE A 398 -1.38 -9.79 -7.50
N GLU A 399 -1.14 -9.99 -6.20
CA GLU A 399 -1.89 -9.36 -5.11
C GLU A 399 -1.06 -8.25 -4.46
N ILE A 400 -1.77 -7.23 -3.96
CA ILE A 400 -1.20 -6.09 -3.23
C ILE A 400 -1.78 -6.02 -1.83
N ASP A 401 -0.96 -5.56 -0.90
CA ASP A 401 -1.42 -5.08 0.40
C ASP A 401 -0.81 -3.69 0.67
N GLN A 402 -1.40 -2.67 0.06
CA GLN A 402 -0.99 -1.27 0.20
C GLN A 402 -1.29 -0.70 1.59
N SER A 403 -2.28 -1.25 2.29
CA SER A 403 -2.58 -0.89 3.67
C SER A 403 -1.56 -1.46 4.66
N GLY A 404 -0.99 -2.64 4.35
CA GLY A 404 -0.40 -3.50 5.35
C GLY A 404 -1.46 -4.10 6.26
N LEU A 405 -2.59 -4.52 5.71
CA LEU A 405 -3.70 -5.19 6.38
C LEU A 405 -4.25 -6.25 5.43
N ASN A 406 -4.44 -7.46 5.91
CA ASN A 406 -5.09 -8.53 5.16
C ASN A 406 -6.47 -8.05 4.69
N PRO A 407 -6.86 -8.38 3.44
CA PRO A 407 -8.13 -7.95 2.91
C PRO A 407 -9.26 -8.49 3.79
N PHE A 408 -10.05 -7.58 4.33
CA PHE A 408 -11.27 -7.93 5.05
C PHE A 408 -12.21 -8.71 4.14
N THR A 409 -12.94 -9.67 4.71
CA THR A 409 -14.15 -10.17 4.06
C THR A 409 -15.14 -9.00 3.84
N PRO A 410 -16.11 -9.12 2.93
CA PRO A 410 -17.13 -8.08 2.75
C PRO A 410 -17.85 -7.70 4.05
N ASP A 411 -18.09 -8.68 4.92
CA ASP A 411 -18.76 -8.46 6.21
C ASP A 411 -17.85 -7.74 7.22
N GLN A 412 -16.58 -8.15 7.29
CA GLN A 412 -15.58 -7.44 8.09
C GLN A 412 -15.39 -5.99 7.61
N SER A 413 -15.39 -5.77 6.29
CA SER A 413 -15.29 -4.43 5.69
C SER A 413 -16.45 -3.54 6.12
N ALA A 414 -17.67 -4.07 6.13
CA ALA A 414 -18.85 -3.34 6.57
C ALA A 414 -18.76 -2.91 8.05
N VAL A 415 -18.29 -3.80 8.93
CA VAL A 415 -18.10 -3.48 10.36
C VAL A 415 -17.01 -2.42 10.54
N VAL A 416 -15.91 -2.51 9.79
CA VAL A 416 -14.83 -1.53 9.84
C VAL A 416 -15.26 -0.17 9.31
N ASP A 417 -16.10 -0.12 8.28
CA ASP A 417 -16.62 1.15 7.76
C ASP A 417 -17.62 1.80 8.73
N LEU A 418 -18.43 1.01 9.45
CA LEU A 418 -19.24 1.49 10.56
C LEU A 418 -18.36 2.07 11.68
N ALA A 419 -17.27 1.38 12.04
CA ALA A 419 -16.29 1.84 13.02
C ALA A 419 -15.61 3.15 12.59
N LYS A 420 -15.20 3.30 11.33
CA LYS A 420 -14.64 4.54 10.77
C LYS A 420 -15.63 5.70 10.86
N GLY A 421 -16.89 5.47 10.52
CA GLY A 421 -17.94 6.49 10.64
C GLY A 421 -18.13 6.93 12.09
N ALA A 422 -18.15 5.97 13.00
CA ALA A 422 -18.29 6.19 14.44
C ALA A 422 -17.13 6.97 15.06
N GLN A 423 -15.90 6.80 14.56
CA GLN A 423 -14.70 7.46 15.11
C GLN A 423 -14.79 8.99 15.10
N ARG A 424 -15.54 9.58 14.15
CA ARG A 424 -15.73 11.04 14.06
C ARG A 424 -16.90 11.57 14.90
N GLY A 425 -17.92 10.74 15.15
CA GLY A 425 -19.18 11.14 15.80
C GLY A 425 -19.37 10.65 17.23
N GLY A 426 -18.60 9.65 17.65
CA GLY A 426 -18.83 8.89 18.87
C GLY A 426 -20.06 7.96 18.77
N LEU A 427 -20.15 7.03 19.70
CA LEU A 427 -21.22 6.04 19.81
C LEU A 427 -21.92 6.17 21.16
N SER A 428 -23.20 5.83 21.23
CA SER A 428 -23.80 5.52 22.53
C SER A 428 -23.20 4.24 23.11
N ILE A 429 -23.28 4.03 24.43
CA ILE A 429 -22.83 2.77 25.06
C ILE A 429 -23.47 1.54 24.40
N THR A 430 -24.76 1.62 24.01
CA THR A 430 -25.48 0.51 23.39
C THR A 430 -24.99 0.24 21.96
N ASP A 431 -24.71 1.28 21.18
CA ASP A 431 -24.17 1.12 19.83
C ASP A 431 -22.73 0.60 19.87
N ALA A 432 -21.95 1.05 20.86
CA ALA A 432 -20.60 0.55 21.11
C ALA A 432 -20.60 -0.96 21.41
N GLN A 433 -21.51 -1.43 22.28
CA GLN A 433 -21.68 -2.86 22.56
C GLN A 433 -22.11 -3.66 21.32
N THR A 434 -23.00 -3.09 20.50
CA THR A 434 -23.46 -3.73 19.26
C THR A 434 -22.32 -3.87 18.25
N LEU A 435 -21.53 -2.80 18.08
CA LEU A 435 -20.40 -2.80 17.16
C LEU A 435 -19.29 -3.75 17.61
N LEU A 436 -19.02 -3.84 18.92
CA LEU A 436 -18.11 -4.86 19.48
C LEU A 436 -18.63 -6.28 19.25
N GLY A 437 -19.95 -6.50 19.40
CA GLY A 437 -20.58 -7.79 19.13
C GLY A 437 -20.41 -8.23 17.68
N TRP A 438 -20.67 -7.34 16.72
CA TRP A 438 -20.43 -7.62 15.30
C TRP A 438 -18.95 -7.82 15.00
N ALA A 439 -18.06 -7.02 15.58
CA ALA A 439 -16.63 -7.21 15.42
C ALA A 439 -16.22 -8.62 15.87
N GLN A 440 -16.66 -9.05 17.05
CA GLN A 440 -16.38 -10.39 17.55
C GLN A 440 -17.00 -11.50 16.68
N GLU A 441 -18.23 -11.32 16.20
CA GLU A 441 -18.93 -12.26 15.32
C GLU A 441 -18.17 -12.50 14.00
N TYR A 442 -17.67 -11.43 13.40
CA TYR A 442 -16.95 -11.49 12.12
C TYR A 442 -15.43 -11.66 12.28
N GLY A 443 -14.96 -12.00 13.50
CA GLY A 443 -13.54 -12.26 13.75
C GLY A 443 -12.65 -11.02 13.59
N LEU A 444 -13.17 -9.83 13.85
CA LEU A 444 -12.39 -8.61 13.96
C LEU A 444 -11.88 -8.46 15.41
N PRO A 445 -10.59 -8.18 15.61
CA PRO A 445 -10.08 -7.84 16.92
C PRO A 445 -10.77 -6.56 17.42
N CYS A 446 -11.23 -6.62 18.66
CA CYS A 446 -11.98 -5.53 19.26
C CYS A 446 -11.77 -5.50 20.78
N ARG A 447 -11.76 -4.31 21.38
CA ARG A 447 -11.64 -4.14 22.83
C ARG A 447 -12.33 -2.87 23.34
N GLY A 448 -12.51 -2.79 24.65
CA GLY A 448 -13.21 -1.72 25.35
C GLY A 448 -14.66 -2.09 25.71
N PRO A 449 -15.46 -1.17 26.27
CA PRO A 449 -15.11 0.24 26.52
C PRO A 449 -14.02 0.41 27.58
N GLU A 450 -13.03 1.25 27.30
CA GLU A 450 -11.90 1.53 28.20
C GLU A 450 -11.62 3.04 28.34
N ILE A 451 -10.97 3.42 29.44
CA ILE A 451 -10.54 4.79 29.72
C ILE A 451 -9.13 4.77 30.29
N HIS A 452 -8.26 5.65 29.81
CA HIS A 452 -6.85 5.71 30.20
C HIS A 452 -6.50 7.08 30.84
N PRO A 453 -6.62 7.24 32.18
CA PRO A 453 -6.50 8.53 32.89
C PRO A 453 -5.21 9.33 32.68
N ASN A 454 -4.12 8.64 32.35
CA ASN A 454 -2.77 9.22 32.23
C ASN A 454 -2.28 9.29 30.78
N ARG A 455 -3.17 9.18 29.79
CA ARG A 455 -2.82 9.20 28.36
C ARG A 455 -3.56 10.32 27.62
N PRO A 456 -3.05 10.78 26.46
CA PRO A 456 -3.87 11.53 25.51
C PRO A 456 -5.09 10.67 25.16
N PHE A 457 -6.29 11.24 25.15
CA PHE A 457 -7.61 10.54 25.06
C PHE A 457 -8.09 9.85 26.35
N ASN A 458 -8.16 10.61 27.45
CA ASN A 458 -8.84 10.21 28.69
C ASN A 458 -10.38 10.30 28.59
N ILE A 459 -10.94 9.64 27.58
CA ILE A 459 -12.38 9.52 27.36
C ILE A 459 -12.73 8.05 27.21
N LEU A 460 -13.97 7.66 27.52
CA LEU A 460 -14.43 6.29 27.30
C LEU A 460 -14.42 6.00 25.79
N HIS A 461 -13.76 4.92 25.37
CA HIS A 461 -13.66 4.56 23.96
C HIS A 461 -13.59 3.05 23.74
N ILE A 462 -13.86 2.62 22.50
CA ILE A 462 -13.68 1.23 22.04
C ILE A 462 -12.71 1.18 20.84
N HIS A 463 -12.26 -0.03 20.51
CA HIS A 463 -11.42 -0.34 19.36
C HIS A 463 -12.09 -1.45 18.54
N VAL A 464 -12.13 -1.30 17.23
CA VAL A 464 -12.72 -2.28 16.29
C VAL A 464 -11.85 -2.37 15.03
N GLY A 465 -11.26 -3.54 14.81
CA GLY A 465 -10.31 -3.79 13.72
C GLY A 465 -9.17 -2.77 13.72
N PRO A 466 -8.95 -2.03 12.62
CA PRO A 466 -7.87 -1.05 12.54
C PRO A 466 -8.28 0.31 13.13
N ILE A 467 -9.51 0.46 13.60
CA ILE A 467 -10.06 1.74 14.06
C ILE A 467 -9.94 1.84 15.57
N ASN A 468 -9.02 2.70 16.01
CA ASN A 468 -8.74 2.95 17.42
C ASN A 468 -9.48 4.19 17.95
N HIS A 469 -9.66 4.24 19.28
CA HIS A 469 -10.18 5.42 19.98
C HIS A 469 -11.56 5.90 19.49
N ILE A 470 -12.49 4.98 19.24
CA ILE A 470 -13.88 5.32 18.88
C ILE A 470 -14.58 5.83 20.14
N PRO A 471 -14.96 7.12 20.23
CA PRO A 471 -15.51 7.68 21.46
C PRO A 471 -16.83 7.02 21.84
N VAL A 472 -17.06 6.79 23.13
CA VAL A 472 -18.33 6.33 23.68
C VAL A 472 -18.89 7.44 24.58
N ASN A 473 -20.07 7.95 24.19
CA ASN A 473 -20.77 9.08 24.80
C ASN A 473 -21.91 8.66 25.72
#